data_AF-M5T8B4-F1
#
_entry.id   AF-M5T8B4-F1
#
_cell.length_a   1.000
_cell.length_b   1.000
_cell.length_c   1.000
_cell.angle_alpha   90.00
_cell.angle_beta   90.00
_cell.angle_gamma   90.00
#
_symmetry.space_group_name_H-M   'P 1'
#
loop_
_entity.id
_entity.type
_entity.pdbx_description
1 polymer ?
#
loop_
_entity_poly.entity_id
_entity_poly.type
_entity_poly.pdbx_seq_one_letter_code
_entity_poly.pdbx_strand_id
1 'polypeptide(L)'
;MSRFFTLALVAAGTLVSMASHANAWFGIDPQPRPVPNHGIEEIDTAYYYRLTNSFLGETRALDTYSNGDNEPFMGQTGNYSGQKWKFTPLGNGTYRLTNSFLGDGRSLDTYSGTENKPFMGKTGNYSGQIWKLTPVGNGYFRMTNSFLGKGRSLDTYSGSENTPFMGMTGNYSGQLWKLTKLSPIH
;
A
#
# COMPACT_ATOMS: atom_id res chain seq x y z
N MET A 1 -35.91 -56.98 -16.91
CA MET A 1 -36.48 -56.77 -15.56
C MET A 1 -36.42 -55.29 -15.26
N SER A 2 -37.56 -54.74 -14.85
CA SER A 2 -37.82 -53.34 -14.55
C SER A 2 -36.80 -52.70 -13.61
N ARG A 3 -36.57 -51.39 -13.75
CA ARG A 3 -37.14 -50.37 -12.85
C ARG A 3 -36.98 -48.96 -13.44
N PHE A 4 -38.14 -48.33 -13.65
CA PHE A 4 -38.34 -46.88 -13.73
C PHE A 4 -38.50 -46.30 -12.31
N PHE A 5 -38.09 -45.05 -12.11
CA PHE A 5 -38.62 -43.98 -11.22
C PHE A 5 -37.67 -42.77 -11.46
N THR A 6 -37.95 -41.76 -12.30
CA THR A 6 -38.98 -40.69 -12.29
C THR A 6 -38.88 -39.71 -11.11
N LEU A 7 -38.44 -38.46 -11.38
CA LEU A 7 -38.97 -37.14 -10.95
C LEU A 7 -37.91 -36.07 -11.28
N ALA A 8 -38.17 -34.84 -11.71
CA ALA A 8 -39.30 -34.17 -12.36
C ALA A 8 -38.75 -32.88 -12.99
N LEU A 9 -39.46 -32.45 -14.02
CA LEU A 9 -39.33 -31.23 -14.80
C LEU A 9 -39.79 -30.00 -13.99
N VAL A 10 -39.11 -28.84 -14.14
CA VAL A 10 -39.80 -27.53 -14.19
C VAL A 10 -39.10 -26.64 -15.24
N ALA A 11 -39.88 -26.26 -16.25
CA ALA A 11 -39.60 -25.25 -17.30
C ALA A 11 -39.59 -23.82 -16.69
N ALA A 12 -38.99 -22.79 -17.28
CA ALA A 12 -39.37 -22.08 -18.51
C ALA A 12 -38.29 -21.00 -18.77
N GLY A 13 -37.91 -20.68 -20.02
CA GLY A 13 -38.55 -19.62 -20.83
C GLY A 13 -38.27 -18.23 -20.24
N THR A 14 -37.64 -17.26 -20.88
CA THR A 14 -37.94 -16.74 -22.23
C THR A 14 -36.84 -15.78 -22.71
N LEU A 15 -36.65 -15.70 -24.03
CA LEU A 15 -35.89 -14.68 -24.76
C LEU A 15 -36.40 -13.25 -24.51
N VAL A 16 -35.50 -12.26 -24.61
CA VAL A 16 -35.77 -10.95 -25.24
C VAL A 16 -34.51 -10.58 -26.05
N SER A 17 -34.51 -10.88 -27.34
CA SER A 17 -34.78 -9.96 -28.47
C SER A 17 -33.61 -9.01 -28.77
N MET A 18 -32.95 -9.29 -29.89
CA MET A 18 -32.16 -8.31 -30.63
C MET A 18 -33.08 -7.22 -31.16
N ALA A 19 -32.77 -5.96 -30.85
CA ALA A 19 -33.27 -4.82 -31.60
C ALA A 19 -32.10 -4.19 -32.35
N SER A 20 -32.06 -4.48 -33.65
CA SER A 20 -31.40 -3.65 -34.65
C SER A 20 -32.04 -2.27 -34.67
N HIS A 21 -31.23 -1.21 -34.67
CA HIS A 21 -31.41 -0.04 -35.55
C HIS A 21 -30.08 0.70 -35.61
N ALA A 22 -29.46 0.67 -36.79
CA ALA A 22 -28.37 1.55 -37.14
C ALA A 22 -28.94 2.94 -37.47
N ASN A 23 -28.38 3.98 -36.87
CA ASN A 23 -28.40 5.34 -37.39
C ASN A 23 -26.98 5.89 -37.24
N ALA A 24 -26.32 6.15 -38.36
CA ALA A 24 -25.00 6.76 -38.41
C ALA A 24 -25.12 8.14 -39.06
N TRP A 25 -24.91 9.23 -38.31
CA TRP A 25 -24.49 10.54 -38.86
C TRP A 25 -23.65 11.30 -37.82
N PHE A 26 -22.35 11.38 -38.13
CA PHE A 26 -21.27 12.29 -37.73
C PHE A 26 -21.34 13.10 -36.42
N GLY A 27 -20.42 12.78 -35.50
CA GLY A 27 -20.01 13.66 -34.41
C GLY A 27 -18.99 12.96 -33.51
N ILE A 28 -17.69 13.24 -33.73
CA ILE A 28 -16.52 13.01 -32.87
C ILE A 28 -16.70 11.90 -31.82
N ASP A 29 -16.20 10.70 -32.13
CA ASP A 29 -16.03 9.62 -31.15
C ASP A 29 -15.14 10.12 -29.99
N PRO A 30 -15.66 10.38 -28.78
CA PRO A 30 -14.79 10.56 -27.65
C PRO A 30 -14.24 9.18 -27.33
N GLN A 31 -12.93 8.99 -27.59
CA GLN A 31 -12.15 7.86 -27.11
C GLN A 31 -12.71 7.38 -25.77
N PRO A 32 -12.96 6.06 -25.58
CA PRO A 32 -13.50 5.57 -24.31
C PRO A 32 -12.63 6.11 -23.19
N ARG A 33 -13.20 7.00 -22.36
CA ARG A 33 -12.53 7.51 -21.17
C ARG A 33 -12.05 6.30 -20.38
N PRO A 34 -10.81 6.29 -19.86
CA PRO A 34 -10.36 5.23 -18.99
C PRO A 34 -11.41 5.04 -17.91
N VAL A 35 -12.06 3.88 -17.88
CA VAL A 35 -12.91 3.50 -16.77
C VAL A 35 -12.02 3.48 -15.53
N PRO A 36 -12.36 4.20 -14.45
CA PRO A 36 -11.64 4.07 -13.19
C PRO A 36 -11.68 2.61 -12.78
N ASN A 37 -10.52 1.96 -12.76
CA ASN A 37 -10.41 0.62 -12.24
C ASN A 37 -10.64 0.71 -10.72
N HIS A 38 -11.84 0.38 -10.26
CA HIS A 38 -12.14 0.28 -8.84
C HIS A 38 -11.31 -0.87 -8.25
N GLY A 39 -10.25 -0.55 -7.50
CA GLY A 39 -9.52 -1.57 -6.71
C GLY A 39 -8.16 -1.20 -6.15
N ILE A 40 -7.61 -0.02 -6.44
CA ILE A 40 -6.41 0.48 -5.77
C ILE A 40 -6.71 1.90 -5.33
N GLU A 41 -6.80 2.15 -4.02
CA GLU A 41 -6.67 3.52 -3.51
C GLU A 41 -5.28 4.00 -3.95
N GLU A 42 -5.24 4.79 -5.02
CA GLU A 42 -4.01 5.40 -5.46
C GLU A 42 -3.56 6.39 -4.39
N ILE A 43 -2.31 6.25 -3.95
CA ILE A 43 -1.72 7.17 -2.99
C ILE A 43 -1.57 8.51 -3.69
N ASP A 44 -2.35 9.49 -3.25
CA ASP A 44 -2.26 10.87 -3.73
C ASP A 44 -0.94 11.47 -3.25
N THR A 45 0.03 11.53 -4.16
CA THR A 45 1.43 11.90 -3.87
C THR A 45 1.64 13.39 -3.69
N ALA A 46 0.59 14.22 -3.78
CA ALA A 46 0.64 15.64 -3.45
C ALA A 46 0.53 15.90 -1.94
N TYR A 47 0.35 14.87 -1.12
CA TYR A 47 0.14 14.98 0.32
C TYR A 47 1.16 14.19 1.13
N TYR A 48 1.40 14.67 2.35
CA TYR A 48 2.02 13.87 3.40
C TYR A 48 1.03 12.88 3.99
N TYR A 49 1.53 11.76 4.52
CA TYR A 49 0.76 10.76 5.23
C TYR A 49 1.39 10.42 6.57
N ARG A 50 0.56 10.01 7.52
CA ARG A 50 0.98 9.31 8.73
C ARG A 50 0.84 7.82 8.51
N LEU A 51 1.86 7.06 8.90
CA LEU A 51 1.91 5.60 8.79
C LEU A 51 1.74 5.00 10.18
N THR A 52 0.64 4.31 10.41
CA THR A 52 0.39 3.51 11.63
C THR A 52 0.22 2.05 11.23
N ASN A 53 0.26 1.12 12.19
CA ASN A 53 -0.06 -0.28 11.92
C ASN A 53 -1.19 -0.78 12.82
N SER A 54 -1.83 -1.89 12.41
CA SER A 54 -2.96 -2.46 13.13
C SER A 54 -2.58 -3.00 14.52
N PHE A 55 -1.28 -3.26 14.77
CA PHE A 55 -0.83 -3.80 16.06
C PHE A 55 -0.78 -2.72 17.15
N LEU A 56 -0.16 -1.57 16.87
CA LEU A 56 -0.04 -0.45 17.82
C LEU A 56 -1.22 0.51 17.76
N GLY A 57 -2.07 0.36 16.74
CA GLY A 57 -3.19 1.23 16.47
C GLY A 57 -2.75 2.65 16.11
N GLU A 58 -3.65 3.61 16.26
CA GLU A 58 -3.40 5.00 15.85
C GLU A 58 -2.56 5.81 16.85
N THR A 59 -2.24 5.23 18.02
CA THR A 59 -1.48 5.91 19.09
C THR A 59 0.01 6.01 18.80
N ARG A 60 0.53 5.17 17.90
CA ARG A 60 1.93 5.18 17.48
C ARG A 60 2.08 5.18 15.97
N ALA A 61 3.00 5.99 15.47
CA ALA A 61 3.27 6.16 14.06
C ALA A 61 4.75 5.95 13.76
N LEU A 62 5.04 5.53 12.53
CA LEU A 62 6.40 5.47 12.02
C LEU A 62 6.98 6.88 11.98
N ASP A 63 8.11 7.04 12.64
CA ASP A 63 8.83 8.30 12.82
C ASP A 63 10.33 8.03 12.63
N THR A 64 11.15 9.07 12.62
CA THR A 64 12.61 8.96 12.56
C THR A 64 13.23 9.85 13.62
N TYR A 65 14.23 9.33 14.34
CA TYR A 65 14.94 10.13 15.32
C TYR A 65 15.69 11.30 14.67
N SER A 66 15.90 12.36 15.45
CA SER A 66 16.84 13.45 15.14
C SER A 66 18.28 13.17 15.60
N ASN A 67 18.58 11.91 15.94
CA ASN A 67 19.92 11.49 16.35
C ASN A 67 20.84 11.26 15.12
N GLY A 68 22.13 11.01 15.36
CA GLY A 68 23.13 10.87 14.29
C GLY A 68 22.79 9.80 13.24
N ASP A 69 22.07 8.75 13.64
CA ASP A 69 21.75 7.60 12.79
C ASP A 69 20.39 7.71 12.08
N ASN A 70 19.56 8.68 12.50
CA ASN A 70 18.23 8.97 11.92
C ASN A 70 17.35 7.72 11.81
N GLU A 71 17.39 6.85 12.82
CA GLU A 71 16.76 5.54 12.75
C GLU A 71 15.23 5.64 12.76
N PRO A 72 14.53 4.81 11.95
CA PRO A 72 13.08 4.66 12.04
C PRO A 72 12.66 4.02 13.38
N PHE A 73 11.59 4.55 13.98
CA PHE A 73 11.01 4.02 15.22
C PHE A 73 9.49 4.23 15.25
N MET A 74 8.78 3.58 16.19
CA MET A 74 7.35 3.82 16.41
C MET A 74 7.11 4.79 17.58
N GLY A 75 7.05 6.08 17.26
CA GLY A 75 6.82 7.16 18.21
C GLY A 75 5.35 7.40 18.54
N GLN A 76 5.07 8.14 19.61
CA GLN A 76 3.71 8.60 19.90
C GLN A 76 3.19 9.45 18.73
N THR A 77 1.98 9.16 18.26
CA THR A 77 1.35 9.91 17.18
C THR A 77 1.18 11.39 17.57
N GLY A 78 1.66 12.28 16.71
CA GLY A 78 1.56 13.72 16.91
C GLY A 78 1.85 14.53 15.64
N ASN A 79 1.98 15.85 15.78
CA ASN A 79 2.37 16.74 14.68
C ASN A 79 3.90 16.85 14.59
N TYR A 80 4.58 15.73 14.37
CA TYR A 80 6.02 15.66 14.22
C TYR A 80 6.39 15.55 12.74
N SER A 81 7.40 16.28 12.29
CA SER A 81 7.82 16.27 10.88
C SER A 81 8.38 14.92 10.43
N GLY A 82 8.93 14.11 11.34
CA GLY A 82 9.38 12.75 11.03
C GLY A 82 8.23 11.77 10.79
N GLN A 83 7.01 12.10 11.22
CA GLN A 83 5.78 11.32 10.97
C GLN A 83 5.03 11.77 9.71
N LYS A 84 5.54 12.78 8.99
CA LYS A 84 4.96 13.28 7.74
C LYS A 84 5.69 12.63 6.57
N TRP A 85 5.19 11.48 6.12
CA TRP A 85 5.79 10.69 5.06
C TRP A 85 5.30 11.14 3.68
N LYS A 86 6.25 11.30 2.76
CA LYS A 86 6.04 11.62 1.35
C LYS A 86 6.31 10.39 0.51
N PHE A 87 5.40 10.11 -0.42
CA PHE A 87 5.54 9.04 -1.40
C PHE A 87 5.92 9.63 -2.75
N THR A 88 7.13 9.39 -3.22
CA THR A 88 7.57 9.79 -4.57
C THR A 88 7.43 8.61 -5.52
N PRO A 89 6.60 8.69 -6.58
CA PRO A 89 6.47 7.60 -7.54
C PRO A 89 7.79 7.28 -8.24
N LEU A 90 8.11 5.99 -8.36
CA LEU A 90 9.25 5.49 -9.15
C LEU A 90 8.80 4.71 -10.39
N GLY A 91 7.49 4.67 -10.67
CA GLY A 91 6.88 3.85 -11.72
C GLY A 91 6.46 2.46 -11.23
N ASN A 92 5.66 1.76 -12.04
CA ASN A 92 5.19 0.38 -11.78
C ASN A 92 4.55 0.16 -10.39
N GLY A 93 3.88 1.18 -9.85
CA GLY A 93 3.24 1.12 -8.52
C GLY A 93 4.23 1.01 -7.36
N THR A 94 5.46 1.51 -7.55
CA THR A 94 6.49 1.61 -6.50
C THR A 94 6.79 3.05 -6.14
N TYR A 95 7.28 3.23 -4.92
CA TYR A 95 7.49 4.53 -4.31
C TYR A 95 8.83 4.59 -3.57
N ARG A 96 9.40 5.78 -3.53
CA ARG A 96 10.41 6.17 -2.56
C ARG A 96 9.72 6.87 -1.39
N LEU A 97 10.07 6.48 -0.17
CA LEU A 97 9.52 7.04 1.06
C LEU A 97 10.55 7.95 1.72
N THR A 98 10.21 9.23 1.84
CA THR A 98 10.96 10.23 2.60
C THR A 98 10.04 10.83 3.66
N ASN A 99 10.58 11.56 4.63
CA ASN A 99 9.75 12.32 5.57
C ASN A 99 10.14 13.79 5.59
N SER A 100 9.23 14.63 6.08
CA SER A 100 9.43 16.09 6.12
C SER A 100 10.59 16.52 7.00
N PHE A 101 11.02 15.70 7.97
CA PHE A 101 12.11 16.05 8.89
C PHE A 101 13.48 15.92 8.23
N LEU A 102 13.76 14.79 7.57
CA LEU A 102 15.04 14.53 6.92
C LEU A 102 15.08 15.05 5.47
N GLY A 103 13.92 15.40 4.92
CA GLY A 103 13.76 15.87 3.55
C GLY A 103 14.06 14.79 2.51
N ASP A 104 14.16 15.20 1.25
CA ASP A 104 14.32 14.27 0.13
C ASP A 104 15.71 13.64 0.04
N GLY A 105 16.68 14.11 0.81
CA GLY A 105 18.05 13.59 0.84
C GLY A 105 18.20 12.24 1.56
N ARG A 106 17.19 11.84 2.34
CA ARG A 106 17.18 10.56 3.08
C ARG A 106 15.89 9.79 2.83
N SER A 107 16.02 8.51 2.48
CA SER A 107 14.90 7.62 2.17
C SER A 107 14.87 6.43 3.10
N LEU A 108 13.66 5.94 3.40
CA LEU A 108 13.49 4.66 4.07
C LEU A 108 14.09 3.55 3.20
N ASP A 109 15.03 2.83 3.78
CA ASP A 109 15.84 1.83 3.11
C ASP A 109 15.92 0.57 3.98
N THR A 110 16.47 -0.51 3.45
CA THR A 110 16.79 -1.70 4.22
C THR A 110 17.99 -2.41 3.60
N TYR A 111 18.90 -2.87 4.45
CA TYR A 111 19.98 -3.79 4.07
C TYR A 111 19.76 -5.16 4.71
N SER A 112 20.49 -6.18 4.22
CA SER A 112 20.42 -7.53 4.76
C SER A 112 21.29 -7.67 6.01
N GLY A 113 20.74 -8.21 7.10
CA GLY A 113 21.46 -8.45 8.35
C GLY A 113 20.71 -9.45 9.24
N THR A 114 21.10 -9.59 10.50
CA THR A 114 20.46 -10.51 11.47
C THR A 114 18.95 -10.25 11.64
N GLU A 115 18.53 -8.99 11.60
CA GLU A 115 17.12 -8.59 11.76
C GLU A 115 16.52 -7.89 10.53
N ASN A 116 17.31 -7.67 9.47
CA ASN A 116 16.93 -6.87 8.29
C ASN A 116 16.31 -5.53 8.70
N LYS A 117 17.13 -4.69 9.33
CA LYS A 117 16.70 -3.44 9.98
C LYS A 117 16.42 -2.33 8.95
N PRO A 118 15.25 -1.68 8.98
CA PRO A 118 15.01 -0.47 8.21
C PRO A 118 15.83 0.70 8.75
N PHE A 119 16.28 1.58 7.87
CA PHE A 119 17.08 2.76 8.22
C PHE A 119 16.82 3.91 7.25
N MET A 120 17.31 5.11 7.57
CA MET A 120 17.22 6.27 6.67
C MET A 120 18.51 6.49 5.89
N GLY A 121 18.61 5.84 4.72
CA GLY A 121 19.77 5.90 3.84
C GLY A 121 19.84 7.18 3.01
N LYS A 122 21.02 7.52 2.47
CA LYS A 122 21.13 8.57 1.45
C LYS A 122 20.27 8.19 0.26
N THR A 123 19.40 9.10 -0.17
CA THR A 123 18.51 8.87 -1.32
C THR A 123 19.32 8.56 -2.57
N GLY A 124 18.97 7.47 -3.24
CA GLY A 124 19.62 6.99 -4.46
C GLY A 124 18.83 5.89 -5.15
N ASN A 125 19.46 5.24 -6.13
CA ASN A 125 18.86 4.10 -6.84
C ASN A 125 19.25 2.77 -6.18
N TYR A 126 18.76 2.56 -4.96
CA TYR A 126 19.00 1.34 -4.20
C TYR A 126 17.71 0.55 -4.08
N SER A 127 17.76 -0.77 -4.31
CA SER A 127 16.56 -1.62 -4.31
C SER A 127 15.86 -1.67 -2.95
N GLY A 128 16.55 -1.39 -1.85
CA GLY A 128 15.96 -1.27 -0.51
C GLY A 128 15.13 0.00 -0.33
N GLN A 129 15.31 1.02 -1.17
CA GLN A 129 14.55 2.28 -1.18
C GLN A 129 13.33 2.26 -2.11
N ILE A 130 13.13 1.16 -2.85
CA ILE A 130 12.04 1.00 -3.81
C ILE A 130 10.94 0.18 -3.14
N TRP A 131 9.92 0.86 -2.62
CA TRP A 131 8.84 0.26 -1.85
C TRP A 131 7.60 0.01 -2.68
N LYS A 132 6.95 -1.12 -2.45
CA LYS A 132 5.64 -1.46 -2.97
C LYS A 132 4.62 -1.52 -1.83
N LEU A 133 3.53 -0.78 -2.00
CA LEU A 133 2.38 -0.80 -1.10
C LEU A 133 1.28 -1.64 -1.76
N THR A 134 0.99 -2.79 -1.18
CA THR A 134 -0.03 -3.72 -1.70
C THR A 134 -1.26 -3.63 -0.79
N PRO A 135 -2.43 -3.20 -1.30
CA PRO A 135 -3.67 -3.24 -0.52
C PRO A 135 -3.96 -4.67 -0.04
N VAL A 136 -4.34 -4.81 1.22
CA VAL A 136 -4.70 -6.10 1.84
C VAL A 136 -6.13 -6.11 2.40
N GLY A 137 -6.93 -5.11 2.02
CA GLY A 137 -8.31 -4.93 2.46
C GLY A 137 -8.45 -4.02 3.67
N ASN A 138 -9.68 -3.57 3.94
CA ASN A 138 -10.04 -2.74 5.10
C ASN A 138 -9.21 -1.45 5.28
N GLY A 139 -8.73 -0.86 4.19
CA GLY A 139 -7.89 0.35 4.21
C GLY A 139 -6.45 0.13 4.69
N TYR A 140 -6.00 -1.13 4.75
CA TYR A 140 -4.62 -1.46 5.10
C TYR A 140 -3.79 -1.83 3.88
N PHE A 141 -2.48 -1.58 4.01
CA PHE A 141 -1.45 -1.89 3.04
C PHE A 141 -0.40 -2.79 3.68
N ARG A 142 0.16 -3.69 2.87
CA ARG A 142 1.41 -4.37 3.17
C ARG A 142 2.55 -3.68 2.42
N MET A 143 3.62 -3.37 3.14
CA MET A 143 4.78 -2.65 2.61
C MET A 143 5.96 -3.60 2.44
N THR A 144 6.44 -3.73 1.22
CA THR A 144 7.62 -4.54 0.86
C THR A 144 8.60 -3.69 0.08
N ASN A 145 9.89 -4.03 0.04
CA ASN A 145 10.85 -3.37 -0.84
C ASN A 145 11.43 -4.33 -1.88
N SER A 146 12.08 -3.76 -2.89
CA SER A 146 12.60 -4.55 -4.02
C SER A 146 13.84 -5.36 -3.66
N PHE A 147 14.55 -5.01 -2.58
CA PHE A 147 15.76 -5.72 -2.14
C PHE A 147 15.43 -7.06 -1.47
N LEU A 148 14.52 -7.08 -0.49
CA LEU A 148 14.11 -8.30 0.21
C LEU A 148 12.95 -9.02 -0.50
N GLY A 149 12.30 -8.34 -1.45
CA GLY A 149 11.18 -8.86 -2.21
C GLY A 149 9.94 -9.10 -1.35
N LYS A 150 8.98 -9.86 -1.90
CA LYS A 150 7.69 -10.12 -1.25
C LYS A 150 7.79 -11.02 -0.02
N GLY A 151 8.91 -11.71 0.19
CA GLY A 151 9.14 -12.62 1.32
C GLY A 151 9.25 -11.91 2.66
N ARG A 152 9.54 -10.60 2.67
CA ARG A 152 9.60 -9.79 3.89
C ARG A 152 8.84 -8.48 3.77
N SER A 153 8.17 -8.10 4.84
CA SER A 153 7.36 -6.89 4.93
C SER A 153 7.81 -6.03 6.11
N LEU A 154 7.62 -4.71 5.99
CA LEU A 154 7.80 -3.80 7.10
C LEU A 154 6.82 -4.18 8.21
N ASP A 155 7.35 -4.35 9.41
CA ASP A 155 6.64 -4.90 10.57
C ASP A 155 7.04 -4.12 11.82
N THR A 156 6.36 -4.37 12.93
CA THR A 156 6.75 -3.88 14.25
C THR A 156 6.54 -4.96 15.29
N TYR A 157 7.56 -5.17 16.12
CA TYR A 157 7.55 -6.22 17.13
C TYR A 157 6.80 -5.79 18.41
N SER A 158 6.12 -6.74 19.04
CA SER A 158 5.52 -6.59 20.36
C SER A 158 6.59 -6.75 21.44
N GLY A 159 7.27 -5.66 21.80
CA GLY A 159 8.28 -5.63 22.85
C GLY A 159 8.38 -4.25 23.50
N SER A 160 9.34 -4.05 24.39
CA SER A 160 9.51 -2.77 25.10
C SER A 160 9.76 -1.58 24.16
N GLU A 161 10.30 -1.81 22.96
CA GLU A 161 10.77 -0.75 22.08
C GLU A 161 9.89 -0.50 20.84
N ASN A 162 8.94 -1.39 20.52
CA ASN A 162 8.06 -1.26 19.35
C ASN A 162 8.84 -0.92 18.06
N THR A 163 9.98 -1.59 17.87
CA THR A 163 10.95 -1.24 16.83
C THR A 163 10.49 -1.73 15.44
N PRO A 164 10.56 -0.90 14.40
CA PRO A 164 10.34 -1.33 13.02
C PRO A 164 11.41 -2.32 12.56
N PHE A 165 11.00 -3.37 11.85
CA PHE A 165 11.90 -4.37 11.27
C PHE A 165 11.31 -4.95 9.98
N MET A 166 12.08 -5.74 9.22
CA MET A 166 11.57 -6.46 8.06
C MET A 166 11.28 -7.93 8.40
N GLY A 167 10.06 -8.21 8.83
CA GLY A 167 9.59 -9.55 9.22
C GLY A 167 9.25 -10.46 8.04
N MET A 168 9.17 -11.78 8.27
CA MET A 168 8.64 -12.70 7.26
C MET A 168 7.20 -12.30 6.94
N THR A 169 6.88 -12.17 5.65
CA THR A 169 5.55 -11.75 5.22
C THR A 169 4.49 -12.77 5.65
N GLY A 170 3.49 -12.31 6.40
CA GLY A 170 2.40 -13.13 6.90
C GLY A 170 1.19 -12.30 7.32
N ASN A 171 0.22 -12.93 7.99
CA ASN A 171 -0.94 -12.23 8.53
C ASN A 171 -0.65 -11.74 9.96
N TYR A 172 0.27 -10.80 10.07
CA TYR A 172 0.67 -10.18 11.34
C TYR A 172 0.17 -8.75 11.39
N SER A 173 -0.48 -8.35 12.48
CA SER A 173 -1.07 -7.00 12.62
C SER A 173 -0.03 -5.88 12.55
N GLY A 174 1.24 -6.16 12.89
CA GLY A 174 2.35 -5.22 12.73
C GLY A 174 2.73 -4.95 11.27
N GLN A 175 2.33 -5.83 10.34
CA GLN A 175 2.56 -5.70 8.90
C GLN A 175 1.39 -5.06 8.14
N LEU A 176 0.31 -4.73 8.83
CA LEU A 176 -0.89 -4.12 8.25
C LEU A 176 -0.84 -2.61 8.51
N TRP A 177 -0.38 -1.85 7.52
CA TRP A 177 -0.14 -0.42 7.63
C TRP A 177 -1.34 0.40 7.15
N LYS A 178 -1.75 1.37 7.94
CA LYS A 178 -2.76 2.37 7.58
C LYS A 178 -2.08 3.67 7.20
N LEU A 179 -2.51 4.25 6.08
CA LEU A 179 -2.03 5.54 5.59
C LEU A 179 -3.11 6.60 5.88
N THR A 180 -2.84 7.50 6.81
CA THR A 180 -3.73 8.62 7.10
C THR A 180 -3.23 9.85 6.37
N LYS A 181 -3.99 10.35 5.38
CA LYS A 181 -3.67 11.57 4.63
C LYS A 181 -3.59 12.77 5.60
N LEU A 182 -2.54 13.58 5.46
CA LEU A 182 -2.29 14.78 6.27
C LEU A 182 -2.40 16.05 5.40
N SER A 183 -1.43 16.95 5.48
CA SER A 183 -1.36 18.20 4.73
C SER A 183 -0.78 18.00 3.33
N PRO A 184 -1.07 18.91 2.38
CA PRO A 184 -0.34 19.00 1.12
C PRO A 184 1.17 19.16 1.33
N ILE A 185 1.93 18.77 0.32
CA ILE A 185 3.34 19.08 0.17
C ILE A 185 3.43 20.44 -0.52
N HIS A 186 4.06 21.42 0.15
CA HIS A 186 4.31 22.76 -0.39
C HIS A 186 5.73 22.85 -0.95
#